data_AF-M2WNW5-F1
#
_entry.id   AF-M2WNW5-F1
#
_cell.length_a   1.000
_cell.length_b   1.000
_cell.length_c   1.000
_cell.angle_alpha   90.00
_cell.angle_beta   90.00
_cell.angle_gamma   90.00
#
_symmetry.space_group_name_H-M   'P 1'
#
loop_
_entity.id
_entity.type
_entity.pdbx_description
1 polymer ?
#
loop_
_entity_poly.entity_id
_entity_poly.type
_entity_poly.pdbx_seq_one_letter_code
_entity_poly.pdbx_strand_id
1 'polypeptide(L)'
;MPWFSWYASYGDLGGILGRMARNLGLIIADSGLLLRLQELDDAKKTDYNLQVADKNGLLWLSEDPVKVMEFLDLSPTRFFTGFSNVEEMYAWLGQSRLAAPNVLRIKRNISVDRQKQNKRTIYGTFIDTWLPNHLALPAERPDPTDEEYAQEKADLRIKRERYRDEALDTFGQRAEFITMRDALVLSINNQIAKHLIRPIVAKHSGSKDLKLSEINRAFGRWVGFDESGKPCVKKEAHSDENSELHYFLNDDNSRLRDEEEVDEFVEKHWEELKYLERERAKGMRQERDGGLERIEQ
;
A
#
# COMPACT_ATOMS: atom_id res chain seq x y z
N MET A 1 23.45 9.16 -12.82
CA MET A 1 22.80 8.16 -11.96
C MET A 1 22.63 6.87 -12.73
N PRO A 2 23.39 5.81 -12.41
CA PRO A 2 23.34 4.52 -13.13
C PRO A 2 21.94 3.90 -13.21
N TRP A 3 21.15 4.04 -12.14
CA TRP A 3 19.75 3.56 -12.09
C TRP A 3 18.88 4.15 -13.20
N PHE A 4 18.80 5.48 -13.30
CA PHE A 4 17.92 6.13 -14.26
C PHE A 4 18.30 5.77 -15.71
N SER A 5 19.61 5.68 -15.99
CA SER A 5 20.11 5.24 -17.29
C SER A 5 19.70 3.80 -17.61
N TRP A 6 19.74 2.89 -16.63
CA TRP A 6 19.23 1.52 -16.77
C TRP A 6 17.71 1.50 -16.96
N TYR A 7 16.95 2.16 -16.09
CA TYR A 7 15.49 2.23 -16.11
C TYR A 7 14.93 2.76 -17.43
N ALA A 8 15.54 3.82 -17.97
CA ALA A 8 15.14 4.46 -19.23
C ALA A 8 15.78 3.84 -20.48
N SER A 9 16.61 2.79 -20.33
CA SER A 9 17.30 2.17 -21.45
C SER A 9 16.33 1.46 -22.40
N TYR A 10 16.77 1.29 -23.65
CA TYR A 10 16.06 0.55 -24.69
C TYR A 10 14.59 0.99 -24.91
N GLY A 11 14.34 2.28 -24.70
CA GLY A 11 13.06 2.94 -24.95
C GLY A 11 12.04 2.80 -23.82
N ASP A 12 11.86 1.62 -23.24
CA ASP A 12 10.89 1.40 -22.14
C ASP A 12 11.21 0.19 -21.24
N LEU A 13 12.49 -0.07 -20.94
CA LEU A 13 12.87 -1.22 -20.11
C LEU A 13 12.14 -1.24 -18.76
N GLY A 14 12.13 -0.10 -18.05
CA GLY A 14 11.42 0.04 -16.78
C GLY A 14 9.92 -0.22 -16.88
N GLY A 15 9.28 0.19 -18.00
CA GLY A 15 7.86 -0.08 -18.25
C GLY A 15 7.57 -1.57 -18.45
N ILE A 16 8.42 -2.26 -19.22
CA ILE A 16 8.29 -3.70 -19.45
C ILE A 16 8.47 -4.49 -18.16
N LEU A 17 9.59 -4.27 -17.45
CA LEU A 17 9.85 -4.98 -16.20
C LEU A 17 8.80 -4.64 -15.14
N GLY A 18 8.39 -3.37 -15.04
CA GLY A 18 7.34 -2.93 -14.14
C GLY A 18 6.00 -3.62 -14.39
N ARG A 19 5.65 -3.90 -15.66
CA ARG A 19 4.46 -4.69 -16.01
C ARG A 19 4.54 -6.12 -15.48
N MET A 20 5.67 -6.79 -15.68
CA MET A 20 5.87 -8.16 -15.21
C MET A 20 5.93 -8.23 -13.67
N ALA A 21 6.50 -7.22 -13.02
CA ALA A 21 6.68 -7.15 -11.57
C ALA A 21 5.37 -6.87 -10.78
N ARG A 22 4.42 -6.14 -11.38
CA ARG A 22 3.30 -5.49 -10.68
C ARG A 22 2.43 -6.41 -9.81
N ASN A 23 2.15 -7.61 -10.31
CA ASN A 23 1.28 -8.59 -9.65
C ASN A 23 2.00 -9.30 -8.48
N LEU A 24 3.33 -9.24 -8.44
CA LEU A 24 4.16 -9.82 -7.39
C LEU A 24 4.51 -8.82 -6.29
N GLY A 25 3.87 -7.65 -6.27
CA GLY A 25 4.13 -6.61 -5.29
C GLY A 25 5.43 -5.83 -5.52
N LEU A 26 6.18 -6.12 -6.60
CA LEU A 26 7.37 -5.37 -6.95
C LEU A 26 7.00 -4.17 -7.83
N ILE A 27 7.66 -3.05 -7.60
CA ILE A 27 7.50 -1.80 -8.37
C ILE A 27 8.88 -1.36 -8.84
N ILE A 28 9.03 -1.19 -10.15
CA ILE A 28 10.23 -0.61 -10.75
C ILE A 28 9.88 0.83 -11.12
N ALA A 29 10.44 1.76 -10.36
CA ALA A 29 10.24 3.20 -10.52
C ALA A 29 11.53 3.88 -10.99
N ASP A 30 11.43 5.14 -11.39
CA ASP A 30 12.57 6.00 -11.68
C ASP A 30 13.46 6.27 -10.44
N SER A 31 12.94 6.03 -9.24
CA SER A 31 13.64 6.17 -7.96
C SER A 31 14.27 4.88 -7.41
N GLY A 32 13.98 3.72 -8.00
CA GLY A 32 14.49 2.43 -7.51
C GLY A 32 13.52 1.27 -7.69
N LEU A 33 13.94 0.10 -7.21
CA LEU A 33 13.08 -1.05 -6.96
C LEU A 33 12.40 -0.86 -5.59
N LEU A 34 11.09 -1.01 -5.54
CA LEU A 34 10.28 -0.98 -4.32
C LEU A 34 9.45 -2.25 -4.17
N LEU A 35 9.15 -2.57 -2.91
CA LEU A 35 8.20 -3.60 -2.51
C LEU A 35 6.92 -2.93 -2.00
N ARG A 36 5.79 -3.22 -2.64
CA ARG A 36 4.45 -2.86 -2.18
C ARG A 36 3.99 -3.88 -1.14
N LEU A 37 3.59 -3.41 0.03
CA LEU A 37 3.01 -4.24 1.08
C LEU A 37 1.63 -4.77 0.64
N GLN A 38 1.29 -5.99 1.06
CA GLN A 38 0.02 -6.62 0.72
C GLN A 38 -1.14 -5.93 1.46
N GLU A 39 -0.87 -5.49 2.67
CA GLU A 39 -1.76 -4.76 3.56
C GLU A 39 -2.30 -3.47 2.91
N LEU A 40 -1.46 -2.78 2.11
CA LEU A 40 -1.90 -1.61 1.33
C LEU A 40 -2.90 -2.00 0.24
N ASP A 41 -2.64 -3.11 -0.46
CA ASP A 41 -3.55 -3.62 -1.50
C ASP A 41 -4.89 -4.07 -0.91
N ASP A 42 -4.89 -4.58 0.31
CA ASP A 42 -6.10 -5.06 0.98
C ASP A 42 -6.89 -3.90 1.59
N ALA A 43 -6.23 -2.93 2.22
CA ALA A 43 -6.87 -1.71 2.71
C ALA A 43 -7.65 -0.96 1.62
N LYS A 44 -7.07 -0.87 0.41
CA LYS A 44 -7.70 -0.22 -0.76
C LYS A 44 -8.90 -0.97 -1.34
N LYS A 45 -9.09 -2.25 -1.00
CA LYS A 45 -10.24 -3.05 -1.44
C LYS A 45 -11.37 -3.10 -0.42
N THR A 46 -11.15 -2.58 0.78
CA THR A 46 -12.19 -2.56 1.82
C THR A 46 -13.33 -1.62 1.43
N ASP A 47 -14.55 -1.94 1.89
CA ASP A 47 -15.73 -1.08 1.68
C ASP A 47 -15.68 0.21 2.52
N TYR A 48 -14.71 0.32 3.43
CA TYR A 48 -14.57 1.43 4.37
C TYR A 48 -13.93 2.70 3.77
N ASN A 49 -13.49 2.67 2.51
CA ASN A 49 -12.81 3.78 1.83
C ASN A 49 -11.65 4.40 2.64
N LEU A 50 -10.79 3.53 3.19
CA LEU A 50 -9.67 3.91 4.04
C LEU A 50 -8.71 4.87 3.31
N GLN A 51 -8.25 5.90 4.01
CA GLN A 51 -7.39 6.96 3.47
C GLN A 51 -5.91 6.63 3.74
N VAL A 52 -5.46 5.49 3.23
CA VAL A 52 -4.06 5.05 3.38
C VAL A 52 -3.23 5.59 2.22
N ALA A 53 -2.25 6.44 2.53
CA ALA A 53 -1.33 6.97 1.52
C ALA A 53 -0.42 5.87 0.97
N ASP A 54 -0.24 5.82 -0.35
CA ASP A 54 0.57 4.79 -1.03
C ASP A 54 1.96 4.64 -0.44
N LYS A 55 2.63 5.77 -0.17
CA LYS A 55 3.98 5.80 0.40
C LYS A 55 4.11 5.00 1.71
N ASN A 56 3.04 4.85 2.49
CA ASN A 56 3.07 4.12 3.76
C ASN A 56 3.16 2.60 3.57
N GLY A 57 2.93 2.09 2.35
CA GLY A 57 3.06 0.68 2.01
C GLY A 57 4.02 0.43 0.86
N LEU A 58 4.97 1.33 0.61
CA LEU A 58 6.02 1.17 -0.41
C LEU A 58 7.40 1.18 0.27
N LEU A 59 7.97 -0.01 0.45
CA LEU A 59 9.31 -0.20 0.98
C LEU A 59 10.34 -0.06 -0.14
N TRP A 60 11.32 0.82 0.03
CA TRP A 60 12.45 0.91 -0.90
C TRP A 60 13.37 -0.31 -0.74
N LEU A 61 13.84 -0.89 -1.85
CA LEU A 61 14.73 -2.06 -1.83
C LEU A 61 16.15 -1.74 -2.31
N SER A 62 16.29 -1.16 -3.51
CA SER A 62 17.59 -0.92 -4.13
C SER A 62 17.49 0.09 -5.28
N GLU A 63 18.58 0.84 -5.49
CA GLU A 63 18.84 1.64 -6.70
C GLU A 63 20.03 1.10 -7.51
N ASP A 64 20.59 -0.05 -7.12
CA ASP A 64 21.71 -0.69 -7.84
C ASP A 64 21.16 -1.56 -8.99
N PRO A 65 21.36 -1.16 -10.26
CA PRO A 65 20.83 -1.89 -11.40
C PRO A 65 21.44 -3.30 -11.53
N VAL A 66 22.68 -3.52 -11.08
CA VAL A 66 23.33 -4.84 -11.14
C VAL A 66 22.63 -5.80 -10.21
N LYS A 67 22.48 -5.42 -8.93
CA LYS A 67 21.77 -6.24 -7.94
C LYS A 67 20.32 -6.49 -8.33
N VAL A 68 19.63 -5.49 -8.89
CA VAL A 68 18.26 -5.66 -9.36
C VAL A 68 18.19 -6.61 -10.55
N MET A 69 19.10 -6.52 -11.52
CA MET A 69 19.16 -7.48 -12.63
C MET A 69 19.41 -8.90 -12.13
N GLU A 70 20.38 -9.10 -11.23
CA GLU A 70 20.67 -10.42 -10.63
C GLU A 70 19.47 -10.98 -9.87
N PHE A 71 18.79 -10.14 -9.06
CA PHE A 71 17.53 -10.51 -8.39
C PHE A 71 16.39 -10.81 -9.36
N LEU A 72 16.46 -10.39 -10.62
CA LEU A 72 15.45 -10.70 -11.62
C LEU A 72 15.86 -11.86 -12.54
N ASP A 73 16.97 -12.54 -12.26
CA ASP A 73 17.63 -13.54 -13.10
C ASP A 73 18.01 -13.01 -14.50
N LEU A 74 18.33 -11.72 -14.57
CA LEU A 74 18.80 -11.05 -15.77
C LEU A 74 20.31 -10.88 -15.70
N SER A 75 21.02 -11.23 -16.78
CA SER A 75 22.48 -11.10 -16.85
C SER A 75 22.91 -9.62 -16.95
N PRO A 76 23.61 -9.04 -15.96
CA PRO A 76 24.15 -7.68 -16.05
C PRO A 76 25.22 -7.58 -17.14
N THR A 77 26.07 -8.60 -17.26
CA THR A 77 27.12 -8.67 -18.30
C THR A 77 26.53 -8.56 -19.69
N ARG A 78 25.43 -9.28 -19.96
CA ARG A 78 24.74 -9.19 -21.25
C ARG A 78 24.18 -7.78 -21.48
N PHE A 79 23.54 -7.18 -20.47
CA PHE A 79 23.02 -5.83 -20.56
C PHE A 79 24.12 -4.81 -20.93
N PHE A 80 25.26 -4.83 -20.24
CA PHE A 80 26.35 -3.87 -20.51
C PHE A 80 27.09 -4.12 -21.83
N THR A 81 27.09 -5.35 -22.34
CA THR A 81 27.60 -5.67 -23.68
C THR A 81 26.69 -5.10 -24.77
N GLY A 82 25.41 -4.90 -24.45
CA GLY A 82 24.38 -4.43 -25.37
C GLY A 82 23.76 -5.56 -26.21
N PHE A 83 22.79 -5.15 -27.04
CA PHE A 83 22.02 -6.04 -27.92
C PHE A 83 22.16 -5.56 -29.36
N SER A 84 22.39 -6.49 -30.29
CA SER A 84 22.53 -6.16 -31.71
C SER A 84 21.19 -5.87 -32.37
N ASN A 85 20.09 -6.38 -31.81
CA ASN A 85 18.73 -6.17 -32.29
C ASN A 85 17.72 -6.32 -31.13
N VAL A 86 16.45 -6.00 -31.41
CA VAL A 86 15.36 -6.07 -30.44
C VAL A 86 15.07 -7.51 -29.99
N GLU A 87 15.26 -8.50 -30.86
CA GLU A 87 15.02 -9.92 -30.54
C GLU A 87 15.97 -10.41 -29.43
N GLU A 88 17.24 -10.03 -29.49
CA GLU A 88 18.21 -10.33 -28.43
C GLU A 88 17.86 -9.69 -27.09
N MET A 89 17.32 -8.47 -27.11
CA MET A 89 16.83 -7.79 -25.91
C MET A 89 15.61 -8.51 -25.35
N TYR A 90 14.66 -8.93 -26.20
CA TYR A 90 13.50 -9.69 -25.77
C TYR A 90 13.89 -11.05 -25.20
N ALA A 91 14.82 -11.77 -25.83
CA ALA A 91 15.36 -13.02 -25.31
C ALA A 91 15.98 -12.86 -23.92
N TRP A 92 16.71 -11.77 -23.69
CA TRP A 92 17.26 -11.44 -22.36
C TRP A 92 16.15 -11.12 -21.35
N LEU A 93 15.14 -10.31 -21.72
CA LEU A 93 13.99 -10.03 -20.86
C LEU A 93 13.19 -11.28 -20.51
N GLY A 94 13.04 -12.20 -21.48
CA GLY A 94 12.34 -13.47 -21.31
C GLY A 94 13.03 -14.44 -20.34
N GLN A 95 14.32 -14.25 -20.06
CA GLN A 95 15.04 -15.02 -19.02
C GLN A 95 14.64 -14.60 -17.61
N SER A 96 13.99 -13.44 -17.45
CA SER A 96 13.63 -12.97 -16.12
C SER A 96 12.72 -13.97 -15.41
N ARG A 97 12.95 -14.20 -14.11
CA ARG A 97 12.01 -14.98 -13.27
C ARG A 97 10.58 -14.43 -13.25
N LEU A 98 10.41 -13.16 -13.62
CA LEU A 98 9.10 -12.51 -13.76
C LEU A 98 8.32 -12.94 -15.02
N ALA A 99 9.01 -13.51 -16.02
CA ALA A 99 8.46 -13.98 -17.29
C ALA A 99 7.69 -15.30 -17.11
N ALA A 100 6.68 -15.28 -16.23
CA ALA A 100 5.90 -16.45 -15.86
C ALA A 100 4.44 -16.32 -16.31
N PRO A 101 3.84 -17.38 -16.90
CA PRO A 101 2.47 -17.34 -17.44
C PRO A 101 1.43 -16.78 -16.45
N ASN A 102 1.46 -17.25 -15.21
CA ASN A 102 0.50 -16.84 -14.17
C ASN A 102 0.63 -15.38 -13.73
N VAL A 103 1.81 -14.78 -13.88
CA VAL A 103 2.05 -13.38 -13.51
C VAL A 103 1.51 -12.43 -14.59
N LEU A 104 1.59 -12.85 -15.85
CA LEU A 104 1.18 -12.08 -17.02
C LEU A 104 -0.32 -12.19 -17.32
N ARG A 105 -0.96 -13.29 -16.91
CA ARG A 105 -2.36 -13.62 -17.25
C ARG A 105 -3.41 -12.80 -16.51
N ILE A 106 -3.11 -12.23 -15.33
CA ILE A 106 -4.06 -11.38 -14.62
C ILE A 106 -4.11 -9.99 -15.28
N LYS A 107 -4.92 -9.87 -16.32
CA LYS A 107 -5.22 -8.59 -16.98
C LYS A 107 -6.11 -7.74 -16.06
N ARG A 108 -5.52 -6.79 -15.35
CA ARG A 108 -6.29 -5.61 -14.91
C ARG A 108 -6.41 -4.66 -16.09
N ASN A 109 -7.64 -4.47 -16.55
CA ASN A 109 -7.95 -3.58 -17.66
C ASN A 109 -7.95 -2.12 -17.18
N ILE A 110 -6.76 -1.55 -16.95
CA ILE A 110 -6.62 -0.17 -16.46
C ILE A 110 -6.42 0.75 -17.67
N SER A 111 -7.19 1.84 -17.77
CA SER A 111 -7.14 2.84 -18.85
C SER A 111 -5.72 3.33 -19.18
N VAL A 112 -4.87 3.48 -18.16
CA VAL A 112 -3.45 3.89 -18.30
C VAL A 112 -2.62 2.83 -19.05
N ASP A 113 -2.89 1.55 -18.84
CA ASP A 113 -2.17 0.47 -19.52
C ASP A 113 -2.55 0.46 -21.02
N ARG A 114 -3.81 0.72 -21.36
CA ARG A 114 -4.27 0.89 -22.76
C ARG A 114 -3.58 2.06 -23.46
N GLN A 115 -3.39 3.18 -22.76
CA GLN A 115 -2.71 4.35 -23.32
C GLN A 115 -1.22 4.08 -23.57
N LYS A 116 -0.54 3.31 -22.69
CA LYS A 116 0.85 2.92 -22.89
C LYS A 116 0.99 1.92 -24.04
N GLN A 117 0.10 0.92 -24.13
CA GLN A 117 0.06 -0.05 -25.23
C GLN A 117 -0.08 0.64 -26.60
N ASN A 118 -0.96 1.63 -26.72
CA ASN A 118 -1.20 2.32 -27.99
C ASN A 118 -0.06 3.27 -28.41
N LYS A 119 0.81 3.70 -27.49
CA LYS A 119 1.88 4.69 -27.76
C LYS A 119 3.29 4.11 -27.83
N ARG A 120 3.51 2.89 -27.33
CA ARG A 120 4.86 2.31 -27.16
C ARG A 120 4.96 0.96 -27.86
N THR A 121 5.47 0.97 -29.10
CA THR A 121 5.57 -0.20 -29.98
C THR A 121 6.42 -1.33 -29.38
N ILE A 122 7.59 -1.03 -28.81
CA ILE A 122 8.48 -2.05 -28.20
C ILE A 122 7.81 -2.75 -27.02
N TYR A 123 7.17 -1.97 -26.13
CA TYR A 123 6.45 -2.51 -24.98
C TYR A 123 5.30 -3.44 -25.41
N GLY A 124 4.45 -2.99 -26.34
CA GLY A 124 3.32 -3.77 -26.83
C GLY A 124 3.75 -5.04 -27.54
N THR A 125 4.75 -4.96 -28.43
CA THR A 125 5.28 -6.13 -29.14
C THR A 125 5.87 -7.16 -28.18
N PHE A 126 6.60 -6.74 -27.13
CA PHE A 126 7.12 -7.69 -26.14
C PHE A 126 5.99 -8.40 -25.37
N ILE A 127 5.11 -7.62 -24.73
CA ILE A 127 4.12 -8.13 -23.79
C ILE A 127 2.99 -8.89 -24.49
N ASP A 128 2.49 -8.37 -25.61
CA ASP A 128 1.28 -8.89 -26.27
C ASP A 128 1.59 -9.86 -27.41
N THR A 129 2.84 -9.97 -27.87
CA THR A 129 3.22 -10.85 -28.99
C THR A 129 4.39 -11.76 -28.68
N TRP A 130 5.58 -11.20 -28.40
CA TRP A 130 6.80 -11.98 -28.27
C TRP A 130 6.74 -12.92 -27.07
N LEU A 131 6.40 -12.40 -25.88
CA LEU A 131 6.44 -13.15 -24.63
C LEU A 131 5.38 -14.28 -24.60
N PRO A 132 4.13 -14.08 -25.04
CA PRO A 132 3.17 -15.18 -25.18
C PRO A 132 3.64 -16.27 -26.14
N ASN A 133 4.21 -15.92 -27.30
CA ASN A 133 4.73 -16.89 -28.26
C ASN A 133 5.92 -17.67 -27.68
N HIS A 134 6.84 -16.97 -27.00
CA HIS A 134 8.02 -17.57 -26.36
C HIS A 134 7.65 -18.55 -25.25
N LEU A 135 6.60 -18.24 -24.48
CA LEU A 135 6.08 -19.10 -23.41
C LEU A 135 5.06 -20.14 -23.90
N ALA A 136 4.86 -20.26 -25.23
CA ALA A 136 3.85 -21.12 -25.84
C ALA A 136 2.45 -20.98 -25.21
N LEU A 137 2.05 -19.74 -24.89
CA LEU A 137 0.73 -19.45 -24.34
C LEU A 137 -0.33 -19.54 -25.45
N PRO A 138 -1.53 -20.04 -25.14
CA PRO A 138 -2.62 -20.04 -26.10
C PRO A 138 -2.99 -18.60 -26.49
N ALA A 139 -3.27 -18.38 -27.77
CA ALA A 139 -3.63 -17.07 -28.33
C ALA A 139 -4.95 -16.53 -27.76
N GLU A 140 -5.91 -17.44 -27.53
CA GLU A 140 -7.17 -17.15 -26.85
C GLU A 140 -7.29 -18.07 -25.64
N ARG A 141 -7.61 -17.47 -24.50
CA ARG A 141 -7.98 -18.20 -23.29
C ARG A 141 -9.48 -18.01 -23.08
N PRO A 142 -10.25 -19.08 -22.80
CA PRO A 142 -11.60 -18.93 -22.27
C PRO A 142 -11.59 -18.04 -21.03
N ASP A 143 -12.67 -17.31 -20.81
CA ASP A 143 -12.86 -16.61 -19.54
C ASP A 143 -12.80 -17.65 -18.41
N PRO A 144 -11.94 -17.44 -17.39
CA PRO A 144 -11.83 -18.39 -16.29
C PRO A 144 -13.15 -18.44 -15.53
N THR A 145 -13.52 -19.63 -15.08
CA THR A 145 -14.58 -19.79 -14.07
C THR A 145 -14.21 -19.05 -12.78
N ASP A 146 -15.20 -18.75 -11.94
CA ASP A 146 -14.94 -18.11 -10.64
C ASP A 146 -13.97 -18.92 -9.77
N GLU A 147 -14.05 -20.26 -9.83
CA GLU A 147 -13.16 -21.18 -9.12
C GLU A 147 -11.71 -21.10 -9.65
N GLU A 148 -11.54 -21.15 -10.96
CA GLU A 148 -10.21 -20.99 -11.59
C GLU A 148 -9.60 -19.62 -11.28
N TYR A 149 -10.41 -18.56 -11.34
CA TYR A 149 -9.96 -17.22 -11.00
C TYR A 149 -9.53 -17.10 -9.53
N ALA A 150 -10.30 -17.68 -8.61
CA ALA A 150 -9.96 -17.73 -7.19
C ALA A 150 -8.65 -18.49 -6.95
N GLN A 151 -8.47 -19.64 -7.62
CA GLN A 151 -7.24 -20.43 -7.53
C GLN A 151 -6.03 -19.65 -8.07
N GLU A 152 -6.13 -19.00 -9.23
CA GLU A 152 -5.04 -18.20 -9.79
C GLU A 152 -4.64 -17.04 -8.87
N LYS A 153 -5.62 -16.41 -8.22
CA LYS A 153 -5.37 -15.35 -7.25
C LYS A 153 -4.67 -15.88 -6.00
N ALA A 154 -5.03 -17.08 -5.53
CA ALA A 154 -4.36 -17.74 -4.41
C ALA A 154 -2.91 -18.11 -4.75
N ASP A 155 -2.69 -18.69 -5.93
CA ASP A 155 -1.36 -19.04 -6.43
C ASP A 155 -0.47 -17.80 -6.58
N LEU A 156 -1.04 -16.70 -7.10
CA LEU A 156 -0.32 -15.43 -7.21
C LEU A 156 0.04 -14.87 -5.83
N ARG A 157 -0.82 -15.02 -4.83
CA ARG A 157 -0.55 -14.58 -3.45
C ARG A 157 0.63 -15.35 -2.86
N ILE A 158 0.65 -16.68 -2.98
CA ILE A 158 1.77 -17.53 -2.54
C ILE A 158 3.06 -17.10 -3.24
N LYS A 159 2.99 -16.87 -4.55
CA LYS A 159 4.16 -16.42 -5.32
C LYS A 159 4.64 -15.05 -4.87
N ARG A 160 3.73 -14.10 -4.62
CA ARG A 160 4.07 -12.77 -4.09
C ARG A 160 4.77 -12.85 -2.73
N GLU A 161 4.29 -13.69 -1.83
CA GLU A 161 4.90 -13.88 -0.51
C GLU A 161 6.32 -14.42 -0.64
N ARG A 162 6.54 -15.40 -1.53
CA ARG A 162 7.88 -15.90 -1.83
C ARG A 162 8.81 -14.80 -2.38
N TYR A 163 8.36 -14.03 -3.36
CA TYR A 163 9.15 -12.93 -3.95
C TYR A 163 9.45 -11.82 -2.94
N ARG A 164 8.51 -11.53 -2.04
CA ARG A 164 8.73 -10.63 -0.92
C ARG A 164 9.88 -11.14 -0.06
N ASP A 165 9.81 -12.39 0.40
CA ASP A 165 10.80 -12.92 1.34
C ASP A 165 12.19 -13.00 0.70
N GLU A 166 12.28 -13.46 -0.55
CA GLU A 166 13.52 -13.44 -1.34
C GLU A 166 14.08 -12.01 -1.50
N ALA A 167 13.23 -11.02 -1.78
CA ALA A 167 13.67 -9.62 -1.91
C ALA A 167 14.17 -9.07 -0.57
N LEU A 168 13.46 -9.34 0.53
CA LEU A 168 13.88 -8.87 1.85
C LEU A 168 15.23 -9.47 2.27
N ASP A 169 15.48 -10.73 1.94
CA ASP A 169 16.79 -11.38 2.14
C ASP A 169 17.87 -10.78 1.25
N THR A 170 17.60 -10.68 -0.06
CA THR A 170 18.57 -10.21 -1.05
C THR A 170 19.02 -8.77 -0.79
N PHE A 171 18.09 -7.91 -0.40
CA PHE A 171 18.34 -6.48 -0.19
C PHE A 171 18.55 -6.10 1.28
N GLY A 172 18.43 -7.03 2.22
CA GLY A 172 18.67 -6.79 3.65
C GLY A 172 17.63 -5.89 4.32
N GLN A 173 16.38 -5.94 3.88
CA GLN A 173 15.31 -4.99 4.27
C GLN A 173 14.30 -5.55 5.29
N ARG A 174 14.60 -6.69 5.94
CA ARG A 174 13.64 -7.35 6.86
C ARG A 174 13.21 -6.48 8.04
N ALA A 175 14.14 -5.79 8.69
CA ALA A 175 13.83 -4.98 9.86
C ALA A 175 12.93 -3.78 9.50
N GLU A 176 13.27 -3.07 8.42
CA GLU A 176 12.49 -1.95 7.91
C GLU A 176 11.09 -2.41 7.45
N PHE A 177 11.01 -3.57 6.80
CA PHE A 177 9.74 -4.18 6.41
C PHE A 177 8.82 -4.41 7.60
N ILE A 178 9.33 -5.01 8.69
CA ILE A 178 8.53 -5.27 9.90
C ILE A 178 8.02 -3.97 10.49
N THR A 179 8.90 -2.99 10.70
CA THR A 179 8.53 -1.67 11.24
C THR A 179 7.47 -0.97 10.39
N MET A 180 7.68 -0.92 9.07
CA MET A 180 6.75 -0.28 8.13
C MET A 180 5.40 -1.01 8.10
N ARG A 181 5.43 -2.34 8.09
CA ARG A 181 4.22 -3.17 8.09
C ARG A 181 3.41 -2.98 9.36
N ASP A 182 4.05 -3.02 10.53
CA ASP A 182 3.36 -2.89 11.81
C ASP A 182 2.73 -1.51 11.95
N ALA A 183 3.44 -0.44 11.55
CA ALA A 183 2.89 0.91 11.51
C ALA A 183 1.71 1.03 10.52
N LEU A 184 1.81 0.40 9.36
CA LEU A 184 0.74 0.39 8.35
C LEU A 184 -0.51 -0.34 8.85
N VAL A 185 -0.34 -1.55 9.42
CA VAL A 185 -1.43 -2.36 9.98
C VAL A 185 -2.11 -1.61 11.11
N LEU A 186 -1.34 -1.02 12.03
CA LEU A 186 -1.87 -0.19 13.11
C LEU A 186 -2.70 0.98 12.57
N SER A 187 -2.20 1.69 11.56
CA SER A 187 -2.91 2.79 10.91
C SER A 187 -4.23 2.33 10.25
N ILE A 188 -4.21 1.19 9.56
CA ILE A 188 -5.39 0.59 8.93
C ILE A 188 -6.43 0.26 10.01
N ASN A 189 -6.03 -0.45 11.06
CA ASN A 189 -6.93 -0.87 12.13
C ASN A 189 -7.55 0.33 12.86
N ASN A 190 -6.75 1.37 13.14
CA ASN A 190 -7.26 2.61 13.72
C ASN A 190 -8.33 3.27 12.82
N GLN A 191 -8.15 3.25 11.50
CA GLN A 191 -9.14 3.80 10.56
C GLN A 191 -10.41 2.94 10.48
N ILE A 192 -10.28 1.61 10.51
CA ILE A 192 -11.42 0.68 10.57
C ILE A 192 -12.23 0.92 11.84
N ALA A 193 -11.57 0.95 13.01
CA ALA A 193 -12.22 1.24 14.29
C ALA A 193 -12.97 2.58 14.25
N LYS A 194 -12.32 3.63 13.73
CA LYS A 194 -12.95 4.94 13.55
C LYS A 194 -14.18 4.89 12.62
N HIS A 195 -14.15 4.07 11.56
CA HIS A 195 -15.29 3.88 10.68
C HIS A 195 -16.45 3.21 11.41
N LEU A 196 -16.17 2.18 12.20
CA LEU A 196 -17.18 1.41 12.95
C LEU A 196 -17.79 2.19 14.12
N ILE A 197 -17.00 3.04 14.79
CA ILE A 197 -17.47 3.89 15.91
C ILE A 197 -18.31 5.06 15.40
N ARG A 198 -18.08 5.53 14.17
CA ARG A 198 -18.72 6.73 13.63
C ARG A 198 -20.26 6.70 13.66
N PRO A 199 -20.96 5.60 13.27
CA PRO A 199 -22.41 5.49 13.42
C PRO A 199 -22.90 5.61 14.87
N ILE A 200 -22.17 5.04 15.82
CA ILE A 200 -22.49 5.08 17.26
C ILE A 200 -22.35 6.52 17.78
N VAL A 201 -21.28 7.22 17.41
CA VAL A 201 -21.11 8.64 17.73
C VAL A 201 -22.22 9.50 17.12
N ALA A 202 -22.63 9.20 15.88
CA ALA A 202 -23.72 9.94 15.23
C ALA A 202 -25.07 9.73 15.95
N LYS A 203 -25.35 8.51 16.41
CA LYS A 203 -26.53 8.16 17.20
C LYS A 203 -26.61 9.01 18.48
N HIS A 204 -25.55 9.05 19.28
CA HIS A 204 -25.55 9.72 20.59
C HIS A 204 -25.38 11.24 20.52
N SER A 205 -24.53 11.74 19.62
CA SER A 205 -24.26 13.18 19.54
C SER A 205 -25.31 13.99 18.76
N GLY A 206 -26.22 13.30 18.04
CA GLY A 206 -27.15 13.92 17.08
C GLY A 206 -26.48 14.75 15.98
N SER A 207 -25.15 14.68 15.86
CA SER A 207 -24.34 15.57 15.03
C SER A 207 -24.16 15.00 13.62
N LYS A 208 -24.13 15.90 12.63
CA LYS A 208 -23.89 15.57 11.22
C LYS A 208 -22.63 16.25 10.69
N ASP A 209 -22.11 15.73 9.59
CA ASP A 209 -21.05 16.32 8.76
C ASP A 209 -19.81 16.77 9.55
N LEU A 210 -19.52 18.08 9.54
CA LEU A 210 -18.32 18.70 10.13
C LEU A 210 -18.27 18.55 11.66
N LYS A 211 -19.41 18.59 12.34
CA LYS A 211 -19.46 18.40 13.80
C LYS A 211 -19.15 16.93 14.15
N LEU A 212 -19.62 16.00 13.31
CA LEU A 212 -19.34 14.59 13.48
C LEU A 212 -17.87 14.27 13.19
N SER A 213 -17.23 14.93 12.20
CA SER A 213 -15.80 14.73 11.94
C SER A 213 -14.91 15.29 13.07
N GLU A 214 -15.30 16.42 13.69
CA GLU A 214 -14.66 16.97 14.88
C GLU A 214 -14.70 15.96 16.04
N ILE A 215 -15.88 15.40 16.35
CA ILE A 215 -16.04 14.43 17.44
C ILE A 215 -15.24 13.15 17.13
N ASN A 216 -15.35 12.60 15.93
CA ASN A 216 -14.56 11.41 15.54
C ASN A 216 -13.04 11.64 15.60
N ARG A 217 -12.57 12.88 15.38
CA ARG A 217 -11.16 13.22 15.56
C ARG A 217 -10.80 13.26 17.03
N ALA A 218 -11.69 13.77 17.89
CA ALA A 218 -11.48 13.73 19.33
C ALA A 218 -11.35 12.30 19.85
N PHE A 219 -12.20 11.37 19.37
CA PHE A 219 -12.08 9.95 19.72
C PHE A 219 -10.69 9.38 19.41
N GLY A 220 -10.16 9.63 18.21
CA GLY A 220 -8.83 9.13 17.83
C GLY A 220 -7.66 9.68 18.63
N ARG A 221 -7.84 10.82 19.32
CA ARG A 221 -6.77 11.52 20.05
C ARG A 221 -6.87 11.36 21.55
N TRP A 222 -8.07 11.26 22.09
CA TRP A 222 -8.30 11.34 23.52
C TRP A 222 -8.78 10.03 24.13
N VAL A 223 -9.12 9.03 23.31
CA VAL A 223 -9.46 7.70 23.81
C VAL A 223 -8.20 6.84 23.85
N GLY A 224 -7.98 6.23 25.00
CA GLY A 224 -7.00 5.18 25.20
C GLY A 224 -7.58 4.02 25.99
N PHE A 225 -6.74 3.05 26.32
CA PHE A 225 -7.13 1.85 27.04
C PHE A 225 -6.28 1.69 28.31
N ASP A 226 -6.92 1.24 29.39
CA ASP A 226 -6.23 0.96 30.65
C ASP A 226 -5.58 -0.45 30.66
N GLU A 227 -4.91 -0.79 31.75
CA GLU A 227 -4.25 -2.10 31.93
C GLU A 227 -5.23 -3.28 31.87
N SER A 228 -6.53 -3.04 32.11
CA SER A 228 -7.58 -4.06 31.99
C SER A 228 -8.17 -4.15 30.58
N GLY A 229 -7.71 -3.31 29.66
CA GLY A 229 -8.19 -3.25 28.28
C GLY A 229 -9.52 -2.51 28.13
N LYS A 230 -9.92 -1.70 29.11
CA LYS A 230 -11.15 -0.90 29.06
C LYS A 230 -10.90 0.50 28.48
N PRO A 231 -11.85 1.04 27.70
CA PRO A 231 -11.71 2.38 27.13
C PRO A 231 -11.75 3.46 28.22
N CYS A 232 -10.86 4.44 28.12
CA CYS A 232 -10.79 5.58 29.04
C CYS A 232 -10.43 6.88 28.29
N VAL A 233 -10.80 8.01 28.88
CA VAL A 233 -10.39 9.34 28.39
C VAL A 233 -8.99 9.65 28.93
N LYS A 234 -8.06 9.92 28.02
CA LYS A 234 -6.65 10.21 28.34
C LYS A 234 -6.51 11.66 28.82
N LYS A 235 -5.50 11.87 29.68
CA LYS A 235 -5.13 13.22 30.17
C LYS A 235 -4.44 14.06 29.10
N GLU A 236 -3.75 13.41 28.17
CA GLU A 236 -3.01 14.04 27.09
C GLU A 236 -3.46 13.44 25.76
N ALA A 237 -3.53 14.29 24.73
CA ALA A 237 -3.93 13.88 23.40
C ALA A 237 -2.82 13.12 22.67
N HIS A 238 -3.16 12.01 22.04
CA HIS A 238 -2.31 11.34 21.07
C HIS A 238 -2.19 12.14 19.78
N SER A 239 -1.14 11.85 19.02
CA SER A 239 -1.12 12.14 17.59
C SER A 239 -2.07 11.18 16.86
N ASP A 240 -2.43 11.51 15.61
CA ASP A 240 -3.32 10.64 14.84
C ASP A 240 -2.67 9.27 14.54
N GLU A 241 -1.32 9.22 14.51
CA GLU A 241 -0.53 7.99 14.34
C GLU A 241 -0.51 7.10 15.59
N ASN A 242 -0.62 7.71 16.78
CA ASN A 242 -0.57 7.02 18.07
C ASN A 242 -1.98 6.70 18.61
N SER A 243 -3.01 6.76 17.76
CA SER A 243 -4.37 6.38 18.12
C SER A 243 -4.41 4.95 18.68
N GLU A 244 -5.15 4.77 19.77
CA GLU A 244 -5.37 3.46 20.41
C GLU A 244 -6.72 2.84 20.01
N LEU A 245 -7.48 3.45 19.09
CA LEU A 245 -8.82 2.98 18.69
C LEU A 245 -8.85 1.54 18.15
N HIS A 246 -7.74 1.04 17.59
CA HIS A 246 -7.64 -0.35 17.15
C HIS A 246 -7.97 -1.38 18.25
N TYR A 247 -7.80 -1.04 19.54
CA TYR A 247 -8.21 -1.92 20.64
C TYR A 247 -9.72 -2.11 20.73
N PHE A 248 -10.55 -1.27 20.09
CA PHE A 248 -11.98 -1.55 19.99
C PHE A 248 -12.31 -2.73 19.07
N LEU A 249 -11.37 -3.15 18.22
CA LEU A 249 -11.61 -4.22 17.26
C LEU A 249 -11.50 -5.60 17.90
N ASN A 250 -12.19 -6.57 17.30
CA ASN A 250 -12.00 -7.99 17.58
C ASN A 250 -10.73 -8.53 16.91
N ASP A 251 -10.42 -9.81 17.16
CA ASP A 251 -9.17 -10.45 16.71
C ASP A 251 -8.96 -10.43 15.19
N ASP A 252 -10.02 -10.45 14.38
CA ASP A 252 -9.95 -10.41 12.92
C ASP A 252 -10.05 -8.99 12.34
N ASN A 253 -10.16 -7.97 13.19
CA ASN A 253 -10.29 -6.55 12.83
C ASN A 253 -11.50 -6.21 11.94
N SER A 254 -12.52 -7.07 11.88
CA SER A 254 -13.70 -6.86 11.01
C SER A 254 -14.86 -6.14 11.70
N ARG A 255 -14.90 -6.14 13.04
CA ARG A 255 -15.98 -5.54 13.83
C ARG A 255 -15.50 -5.05 15.19
N LEU A 256 -16.36 -4.32 15.89
CA LEU A 256 -16.13 -3.98 17.29
C LEU A 256 -16.17 -5.26 18.14
N ARG A 257 -15.22 -5.39 19.06
CA ARG A 257 -15.11 -6.52 20.00
C ARG A 257 -16.28 -6.57 20.97
N ASP A 258 -16.67 -5.41 21.47
CA ASP A 258 -17.81 -5.22 22.35
C ASP A 258 -18.55 -3.94 21.93
N GLU A 259 -19.64 -4.11 21.18
CA GLU A 259 -20.42 -2.99 20.65
C GLU A 259 -21.23 -2.28 21.76
N GLU A 260 -21.63 -3.01 22.81
CA GLU A 260 -22.37 -2.46 23.94
C GLU A 260 -21.47 -1.58 24.79
N GLU A 261 -20.26 -2.04 25.13
CA GLU A 261 -19.27 -1.24 25.85
C GLU A 261 -18.89 0.04 25.06
N VAL A 262 -18.75 -0.07 23.74
CA VAL A 262 -18.49 1.09 22.87
C VAL A 262 -19.68 2.06 22.89
N ASP A 263 -20.92 1.58 22.80
CA ASP A 263 -22.13 2.40 22.84
C ASP A 263 -22.24 3.17 24.16
N GLU A 264 -22.07 2.49 25.29
CA GLU A 264 -22.07 3.09 26.63
C GLU A 264 -20.95 4.12 26.81
N PHE A 265 -19.74 3.79 26.37
CA PHE A 265 -18.60 4.69 26.46
C PHE A 265 -18.82 5.96 25.62
N VAL A 266 -19.32 5.79 24.38
CA VAL A 266 -19.63 6.91 23.49
C VAL A 266 -20.71 7.80 24.10
N GLU A 267 -21.81 7.23 24.58
CA GLU A 267 -22.91 7.96 25.22
C GLU A 267 -22.40 8.87 26.36
N LYS A 268 -21.53 8.31 27.20
CA LYS A 268 -21.02 8.99 28.39
C LYS A 268 -19.97 10.06 28.10
N HIS A 269 -19.09 9.85 27.11
CA HIS A 269 -17.86 10.65 26.98
C HIS A 269 -17.77 11.53 25.73
N TRP A 270 -18.70 11.44 24.76
CA TRP A 270 -18.55 12.18 23.51
C TRP A 270 -18.51 13.72 23.69
N GLU A 271 -19.23 14.27 24.67
CA GLU A 271 -19.23 15.72 24.98
C GLU A 271 -17.89 16.18 25.57
N GLU A 272 -17.36 15.41 26.52
CA GLU A 272 -16.06 15.63 27.15
C GLU A 272 -14.93 15.61 26.11
N LEU A 273 -14.88 14.55 25.28
CA LEU A 273 -13.88 14.40 24.22
C LEU A 273 -13.92 15.58 23.25
N LYS A 274 -15.12 16.00 22.84
CA LYS A 274 -15.31 17.17 21.98
C LYS A 274 -14.82 18.45 22.63
N TYR A 275 -15.07 18.64 23.92
CA TYR A 275 -14.59 19.80 24.66
C TYR A 275 -13.06 19.84 24.73
N LEU A 276 -12.42 18.72 25.09
CA LEU A 276 -10.97 18.60 25.14
C LEU A 276 -10.30 18.92 23.80
N GLU A 277 -10.84 18.41 22.69
CA GLU A 277 -10.32 18.69 21.36
C GLU A 277 -10.46 20.16 20.96
N ARG A 278 -11.52 20.85 21.41
CA ARG A 278 -11.70 22.29 21.18
C ARG A 278 -10.72 23.13 21.98
N GLU A 279 -10.50 22.80 23.25
CA GLU A 279 -9.55 23.51 24.09
C GLU A 279 -8.12 23.37 23.54
N ARG A 280 -7.73 22.15 23.14
CA ARG A 280 -6.45 21.93 22.45
C ARG A 280 -6.33 22.75 21.16
N ALA A 281 -7.37 22.77 20.34
CA ALA A 281 -7.36 23.54 19.09
C ALA A 281 -7.25 25.06 19.32
N LYS A 282 -7.80 25.59 20.42
CA LYS A 282 -7.63 26.99 20.82
C LYS A 282 -6.20 27.27 21.29
N GLY A 283 -5.64 26.41 22.15
CA GLY A 283 -4.26 26.53 22.64
C GLY A 283 -3.25 26.58 21.50
N MET A 284 -3.36 25.66 20.54
CA MET A 284 -2.47 25.64 19.36
C MET A 284 -2.58 26.90 18.48
N ARG A 285 -3.76 27.54 18.41
CA ARG A 285 -3.91 28.80 17.65
C ARG A 285 -3.22 29.96 18.34
N GLN A 286 -3.38 30.08 19.65
CA GLN A 286 -2.76 31.14 20.45
C GLN A 286 -1.23 31.04 20.43
N GLU A 287 -0.67 29.83 20.50
CA GLU A 287 0.77 29.60 20.36
C GLU A 287 1.29 30.00 18.97
N ARG A 288 0.52 29.72 17.91
CA ARG A 288 0.92 30.08 16.54
C ARG A 288 0.90 31.58 16.31
N ASP A 289 -0.14 32.26 16.79
CA ASP A 289 -0.30 33.70 16.61
C ASP A 289 0.72 34.48 17.48
N GLY A 290 0.98 34.04 18.71
CA GLY A 290 2.02 34.62 19.57
C GLY A 290 3.47 34.27 19.15
N GLY A 291 3.66 33.20 18.38
CA GLY A 291 4.96 32.84 17.79
C GLY A 291 5.32 33.69 16.57
N LEU A 292 4.33 34.10 15.78
CA LEU A 292 4.51 35.02 14.65
C LEU A 292 4.88 36.43 15.12
N GLU A 293 4.28 36.93 16.21
CA GLU A 293 4.61 38.23 16.80
C GLU A 293 6.04 38.32 17.37
N ARG A 294 6.67 37.19 17.72
CA ARG A 294 8.06 37.14 18.22
C ARG A 294 9.12 37.05 17.11
N ILE A 295 8.74 36.74 15.89
CA ILE A 295 9.67 36.67 14.74
C ILE A 295 9.77 38.04 14.05
N GLU A 296 8.82 38.95 14.31
CA GLU A 296 8.80 40.33 13.79
C GLU A 296 9.41 41.37 14.75
N GLN A 297 10.07 40.95 15.83
CA GLN A 297 10.87 41.80 16.75
C GLN A 297 12.35 41.46 16.70
#